data_AF-A0A380THT9-F1
#
_entry.id   AF-A0A380THT9-F1
#
_cell.length_a   1.000
_cell.length_b   1.000
_cell.length_c   1.000
_cell.angle_alpha   90.00
_cell.angle_beta   90.00
_cell.angle_gamma   90.00
#
_symmetry.space_group_name_H-M   'P 1'
#
loop_
_entity.id
_entity.type
_entity.pdbx_description
1 polymer ?
#
loop_
_entity_poly.entity_id
_entity_poly.type
_entity_poly.pdbx_seq_one_letter_code
_entity_poly.pdbx_strand_id
1 'polypeptide(L)' 'MPMLVVGAERDAFIHPGAVMATAWTYRTEPTIFPDVGHAMMLDHHWEMVAERIAHWLEATLPRLRAEGMAIAAA' A
#
# COMPACT_ATOMS: atom_id res chain seq x y z
N MET A 1 5.53 -14.76 -5.35
CA MET A 1 4.95 -13.59 -6.04
C MET A 1 5.18 -12.38 -5.14
N PRO A 2 5.44 -11.20 -5.70
CA PRO A 2 5.61 -10.00 -4.88
C PRO A 2 4.28 -9.62 -4.21
N MET A 3 4.33 -9.24 -2.92
CA MET A 3 3.16 -8.91 -2.11
C MET A 3 3.41 -7.62 -1.32
N LEU A 4 2.45 -6.69 -1.38
CA LEU A 4 2.36 -5.54 -0.48
C LEU A 4 1.22 -5.79 0.50
N VAL A 5 1.50 -5.65 1.80
CA VAL A 5 0.49 -5.76 2.86
C VAL A 5 0.49 -4.44 3.64
N VAL A 6 -0.66 -3.76 3.63
CA VAL A 6 -0.86 -2.45 4.26
C VAL A 6 -1.96 -2.51 5.31
N GLY A 7 -1.81 -1.71 6.37
CA GLY A 7 -2.72 -1.59 7.50
C GLY A 7 -2.75 -0.17 8.05
N ALA A 8 -3.73 0.13 8.88
CA ALA A 8 -3.97 1.47 9.43
C ALA A 8 -3.82 1.40 10.95
N GLU A 9 -3.09 2.34 11.54
CA GLU A 9 -2.87 2.36 12.99
C GLU A 9 -4.19 2.56 13.77
N ARG A 10 -5.08 3.42 13.27
CA ARG A 10 -6.37 3.75 13.90
C ARG A 10 -7.52 2.93 13.34
N ASP A 11 -7.23 1.76 12.76
CA ASP A 11 -8.26 0.85 12.25
C ASP A 11 -9.04 0.21 13.41
N ALA A 12 -10.32 0.60 13.54
CA ALA A 12 -11.22 0.08 14.56
C ALA A 12 -11.84 -1.29 14.21
N PHE A 13 -11.69 -1.77 12.98
CA PHE A 13 -12.26 -3.04 12.52
C PHE A 13 -11.20 -4.14 12.41
N ILE A 14 -10.02 -3.81 11.87
CA ILE A 14 -8.92 -4.74 11.64
C ILE A 14 -7.69 -4.27 12.41
N HIS A 15 -7.43 -4.89 13.56
CA HIS A 15 -6.28 -4.53 14.40
C HIS A 15 -4.95 -4.67 13.62
N PRO A 16 -3.98 -3.74 13.76
CA PRO A 16 -2.68 -3.78 13.07
C PRO A 16 -1.96 -5.13 13.20
N GLY A 17 -2.09 -5.80 14.35
CA GLY A 17 -1.52 -7.13 14.57
C GLY A 17 -1.99 -8.20 13.57
N ALA A 18 -3.24 -8.14 13.09
CA ALA A 18 -3.73 -9.07 12.06
C ALA A 18 -3.08 -8.80 10.70
N VAL A 19 -2.81 -7.53 10.38
CA VAL A 19 -2.09 -7.12 9.18
C VAL A 19 -0.63 -7.58 9.25
N MET A 20 0.03 -7.42 10.40
CA MET A 20 1.39 -7.91 10.63
C MET A 20 1.48 -9.44 10.47
N ALA A 21 0.56 -10.18 11.07
CA ALA A 21 0.49 -11.63 10.93
C ALA A 21 0.28 -12.05 9.46
N THR A 22 -0.52 -11.29 8.70
CA THR A 22 -0.70 -11.51 7.25
C THR A 22 0.61 -11.29 6.50
N ALA A 23 1.31 -10.17 6.76
CA ALA A 23 2.58 -9.87 6.12
C ALA A 23 3.64 -10.95 6.39
N TRP A 24 3.76 -11.42 7.64
CA TRP A 24 4.67 -12.50 8.00
C TRP A 24 4.31 -13.84 7.34
N THR A 25 3.01 -14.14 7.21
CA THR A 25 2.54 -15.32 6.48
C THR A 25 3.02 -15.29 5.03
N TYR A 26 3.00 -14.12 4.39
CA TYR A 26 3.50 -13.91 3.03
C TYR A 26 5.00 -13.59 2.95
N ARG A 27 5.73 -13.64 4.07
CA ARG A 27 7.16 -13.31 4.18
C ARG A 27 7.51 -11.93 3.60
N THR A 28 6.67 -10.95 3.88
CA THR A 28 6.88 -9.54 3.51
C THR A 28 6.80 -8.65 4.75
N GLU A 29 7.29 -7.43 4.63
CA GLU A 29 7.22 -6.44 5.70
C GLU A 29 5.85 -5.72 5.65
N PRO A 30 5.10 -5.67 6.75
CA PRO A 30 3.86 -4.90 6.79
C PRO A 30 4.15 -3.41 6.69
N THR A 31 3.16 -2.64 6.24
CA THR A 31 3.18 -1.18 6.38
C THR A 31 1.94 -0.73 7.09
N ILE A 32 2.13 -0.22 8.30
CA ILE A 32 1.07 0.37 9.09
C ILE A 32 1.17 1.88 8.96
N PHE A 33 0.12 2.51 8.43
CA PHE A 33 0.07 3.95 8.28
C PHE A 33 -0.38 4.60 9.60
N PRO A 34 0.42 5.53 10.15
CA PRO A 34 0.06 6.23 11.38
C PRO A 34 -1.11 7.16 11.12
N ASP A 35 -1.96 7.34 12.13
CA ASP A 35 -3.10 8.26 12.10
C ASP A 35 -4.16 8.03 11.00
N VAL A 36 -4.11 6.89 10.30
CA VAL A 36 -5.08 6.49 9.26
C VAL A 36 -6.13 5.54 9.84
N GLY A 37 -7.39 5.72 9.46
CA GLY A 37 -8.50 4.81 9.79
C GLY A 37 -8.71 3.68 8.77
N HIS A 38 -9.70 2.82 9.03
CA HIS A 38 -9.96 1.62 8.21
C HIS A 38 -10.16 1.91 6.72
N ALA A 39 -11.00 2.91 6.42
CA ALA A 39 -11.31 3.31 5.05
C ALA A 39 -10.21 4.23 4.51
N MET A 40 -9.00 3.70 4.36
CA MET A 40 -7.79 4.44 3.99
C MET A 40 -7.94 5.32 2.75
N MET A 41 -8.73 4.87 1.77
CA MET A 41 -8.97 5.61 0.52
C MET A 41 -9.88 6.84 0.70
N LEU A 42 -10.59 6.94 1.82
CA LEU A 42 -11.48 8.05 2.18
C LEU A 42 -10.94 8.89 3.35
N ASP A 43 -9.80 8.47 3.91
CA ASP A 43 -9.16 9.14 5.02
C ASP A 43 -8.48 10.44 4.55
N HIS A 44 -8.37 11.46 5.39
CA HIS A 44 -7.65 12.69 5.07
C HIS A 44 -6.17 12.47 4.69
N HIS A 45 -5.57 11.35 5.12
CA HIS A 45 -4.22 10.95 4.78
C HIS A 45 -4.14 9.96 3.60
N TRP A 46 -5.19 9.84 2.78
CA TRP A 46 -5.28 8.87 1.67
C TRP A 46 -4.13 8.94 0.67
N GLU A 47 -3.58 10.14 0.42
CA GLU A 47 -2.50 10.36 -0.55
C GLU A 47 -1.24 9.57 -0.19
N MET A 48 -0.84 9.55 1.08
CA MET A 48 0.30 8.77 1.57
C MET A 48 0.12 7.26 1.30
N VAL A 49 -1.11 6.77 1.44
CA VAL A 49 -1.44 5.36 1.17
C VAL A 49 -1.38 5.09 -0.34
N ALA A 50 -1.94 5.98 -1.15
CA ALA A 50 -1.94 5.88 -2.61
C ALA A 50 -0.52 5.91 -3.17
N GLU A 51 0.32 6.85 -2.72
CA GLU A 51 1.73 6.98 -3.12
C GLU A 51 2.50 5.69 -2.82
N ARG A 52 2.31 5.10 -1.64
CA ARG A 52 2.98 3.84 -1.29
C ARG A 52 2.59 2.70 -2.23
N ILE A 53 1.30 2.60 -2.57
CA ILE A 53 0.80 1.57 -3.50
C ILE A 53 1.37 1.81 -4.90
N ALA A 54 1.35 3.06 -5.38
CA ALA A 54 1.87 3.45 -6.69
C ALA A 54 3.37 3.12 -6.81
N HIS A 55 4.19 3.55 -5.86
CA HIS A 55 5.62 3.25 -5.85
C HIS A 55 5.90 1.74 -5.82
N TRP A 56 5.11 0.98 -5.06
CA TRP A 56 5.26 -0.48 -5.02
C TRP A 56 4.93 -1.11 -6.37
N LEU A 57 3.86 -0.67 -7.04
CA LEU A 57 3.47 -1.15 -8.36
C LEU A 57 4.55 -0.84 -9.41
N GLU A 58 5.09 0.38 -9.43
CA GLU A 58 6.16 0.77 -10.36
C GLU A 58 7.44 -0.06 -10.15
N ALA A 59 7.80 -0.34 -8.90
CA ALA A 59 8.96 -1.15 -8.56
C ALA A 59 8.77 -2.64 -8.92
N THR A 60 7.52 -3.11 -8.86
CA THR A 60 7.19 -4.54 -8.92
C THR A 60 6.69 -5.01 -10.28
N LEU A 61 6.07 -4.12 -11.06
CA LEU A 61 5.45 -4.43 -12.36
C LEU A 61 6.20 -3.73 -13.50
N PRO A 62 7.15 -4.42 -14.18
CA PRO A 62 7.98 -3.82 -15.22
C PRO A 62 7.20 -3.19 -16.38
N ARG A 63 5.99 -3.69 -16.66
CA ARG A 63 5.13 -3.20 -17.74
C ARG A 63 4.53 -1.82 -17.47
N LEU A 64 4.24 -1.48 -16.19
CA LEU A 64 3.72 -0.15 -15.84
C LEU A 64 4.77 0.95 -16.03
N ARG A 65 6.07 0.64 -15.84
CA ARG A 65 7.16 1.57 -16.18
C ARG A 65 7.21 1.92 -17.66
N ALA A 66 6.98 0.96 -18.54
CA ALA A 66 7.03 1.17 -19.99
C ALA A 66 5.84 2.01 -20.51
N GLU A 67 4.64 1.83 -19.93
CA GLU A 67 3.42 2.54 -20.33
C GLU A 67 3.28 3.92 -19.67
N GLY A 68 3.69 4.08 -18.39
CA GLY A 68 3.65 5.37 -17.69
C GLY A 68 4.58 6.43 -18.28
N MET A 69 5.76 6.03 -18.79
CA MET A 69 6.67 6.92 -19.53
C MET A 69 6.07 7.42 -20.85
N ALA A 70 5.18 6.63 -21.46
CA ALA A 70 4.51 7.00 -22.71
C ALA A 70 3.36 7.99 -22.50
N ILE A 71 2.66 7.94 -21.36
CA ILE A 71 1.56 8.86 -21.03
C ILE A 71 2.09 10.22 -20.55
N ALA A 72 3.17 10.26 -19.76
CA ALA A 72 3.77 11.52 -19.30
C ALA A 72 4.47 12.35 -20.40
N ALA A 73 4.66 11.77 -21.58
CA ALA A 73 5.30 12.41 -22.74
C ALA A 73 4.29 12.92 -23.80
N ALA A 74 2.98 12.87 -23.51
CA ALA A 74 1.89 13.33 -24.37
C ALA A 74 1.12 14.50 -23.73
#